data_AF-W2YCR3-F1
#
_entry.id   AF-W2YCR3-F1
#
_cell.length_a   1.000
_cell.length_b   1.000
_cell.length_c   1.000
_cell.angle_alpha   90.00
_cell.angle_beta   90.00
_cell.angle_gamma   90.00
#
_symmetry.space_group_name_H-M   'P 1'
#
loop_
_entity.id
_entity.type
_entity.pdbx_description
1 polymer ?
#
loop_
_entity_poly.entity_id
_entity_poly.type
_entity_poly.pdbx_seq_one_letter_code
_entity_poly.pdbx_strand_id
1 'polypeptide(L)'
;MSMWQLLEQAAKNASANASGYVNSVQEKAHSLAAAVQDEASTLLHSAIGSTRIGPVDEILYEELADYKEFSSFFSAEEHTHEITRTLDEDAEIRELHDALVPLELSYDEFWCRFFFRQQQSEQLQQHKETPPEEKREDEHSPEDKQPHREKAGSEDQEGVWLLRAARDTERRAATQWRQKARDLHHQLQETKQINDEKEQKALKEWEQQLQDLCDTYETKMAAVTMQIDEARAEGYDEGVRESQAIVESVKQKAEEDLTRLRVEICEGGVDERVKVLMTEKEELQKMLQAVREKIAELEKGNVPTGSAAVAELTKEKDLWRMRALKMKKLKDLVQAELTTLRQQRDADAAAASDPAGSESAQASADDHSKLQTRMNELQTQLANALAGAEARAREAYEKGIEAGKADAEQRSKQERDQAFQEGYKKAQAEAKSEMGVLKAELGMFRAFHESAAHCADHVGADTGGLLDDSLDDVSLADGQPLCSPTSSVSVFTDNGKNDFSIPEAPKSTDDWGEW
;
A
#
# COMPACT_ATOMS: atom_id res chain seq x y z
N MET A 1 53.36 32.40 -9.85
CA MET A 1 52.50 31.33 -9.30
C MET A 1 53.08 30.01 -9.71
N SER A 2 53.42 29.15 -8.75
CA SER A 2 53.91 27.80 -9.08
C SER A 2 52.75 26.93 -9.53
N MET A 3 53.00 25.99 -10.45
CA MET A 3 52.01 25.02 -10.94
C MET A 3 51.27 24.28 -9.80
N TRP A 4 51.94 24.12 -8.66
CA TRP A 4 51.38 23.56 -7.44
C TRP A 4 50.25 24.40 -6.82
N GLN A 5 50.33 25.73 -6.85
CA GLN A 5 49.25 26.61 -6.36
C GLN A 5 47.99 26.53 -7.23
N LEU A 6 48.14 26.36 -8.55
CA LEU A 6 47.02 26.15 -9.47
C LEU A 6 46.32 24.81 -9.22
N LEU A 7 47.09 23.74 -8.98
CA LEU A 7 46.53 22.43 -8.64
C LEU A 7 45.84 22.43 -7.28
N GLU A 8 46.40 23.11 -6.28
CA GLU A 8 45.78 23.25 -4.96
C GLU A 8 44.46 24.04 -5.03
N GLN A 9 44.42 25.09 -5.84
CA GLN A 9 43.21 25.88 -6.05
C GLN A 9 42.14 25.11 -6.86
N ALA A 10 42.55 24.33 -7.86
CA ALA A 10 41.65 23.44 -8.59
C ALA A 10 41.07 22.34 -7.70
N ALA A 11 41.89 21.74 -6.82
CA ALA A 11 41.44 20.74 -5.85
C ALA A 11 40.46 21.32 -4.81
N LYS A 12 40.72 22.54 -4.32
CA LYS A 12 39.80 23.26 -3.41
C LYS A 12 38.47 23.58 -4.09
N ASN A 13 38.49 24.01 -5.35
CA ASN A 13 37.26 24.27 -6.12
C ASN A 13 36.50 22.99 -6.44
N ALA A 14 37.19 21.89 -6.78
CA ALA A 14 36.55 20.59 -6.99
C ALA A 14 35.89 20.05 -5.70
N SER A 15 36.56 20.20 -4.55
CA SER A 15 36.02 19.83 -3.24
C SER A 15 34.80 20.68 -2.86
N ALA A 16 34.85 21.99 -3.10
CA ALA A 16 33.72 22.89 -2.85
C ALA A 16 32.50 22.54 -3.74
N ASN A 17 32.73 22.24 -5.02
CA ASN A 17 31.66 21.83 -5.94
C ASN A 17 31.08 20.45 -5.58
N ALA A 18 31.92 19.50 -5.15
CA ALA A 18 31.46 18.19 -4.68
C ALA A 18 30.61 18.31 -3.41
N SER A 19 31.00 19.19 -2.47
CA SER A 19 30.24 19.49 -1.26
C SER A 19 28.87 20.11 -1.58
N GLY A 20 28.81 21.05 -2.54
CA GLY A 20 27.55 21.63 -3.02
C GLY A 20 26.60 20.58 -3.63
N TYR A 21 27.14 19.65 -4.41
CA TYR A 21 26.35 18.57 -4.99
C TYR A 21 25.81 17.61 -3.93
N VAL A 22 26.62 17.24 -2.93
CA VAL A 22 26.18 16.40 -1.81
C VAL A 22 25.05 17.06 -1.02
N ASN A 23 25.14 18.36 -0.75
CA ASN A 23 24.08 19.09 -0.05
C ASN A 23 22.79 19.16 -0.89
N SER A 24 22.89 19.38 -2.21
CA SER A 24 21.74 19.38 -3.11
C SER A 24 21.04 18.02 -3.17
N VAL A 25 21.81 16.93 -3.26
CA VAL A 25 21.26 15.56 -3.23
C VAL A 25 20.60 15.27 -1.88
N GLN A 26 21.21 15.72 -0.79
CA GLN A 26 20.65 15.55 0.56
C GLN A 26 19.35 16.33 0.76
N GLU A 27 19.27 17.58 0.27
CA GLU A 27 18.03 18.37 0.30
C GLU A 27 16.92 17.74 -0.54
N LYS A 28 17.24 17.26 -1.77
CA LYS A 28 16.27 16.54 -2.61
C LYS A 28 15.80 15.25 -1.94
N ALA A 29 16.68 14.50 -1.30
CA ALA A 29 16.32 13.29 -0.57
C ALA A 29 15.41 13.58 0.64
N HIS A 30 15.67 14.67 1.38
CA HIS A 30 14.79 15.09 2.48
C HIS A 30 13.44 15.60 1.99
N SER A 31 13.40 16.34 0.89
CA SER A 31 12.13 16.78 0.27
C SER A 31 11.30 15.60 -0.22
N LEU A 32 11.92 14.60 -0.85
CA LEU A 32 11.23 13.37 -1.28
C LEU A 32 10.72 12.57 -0.07
N ALA A 33 11.53 12.43 0.98
CA ALA A 33 11.12 11.73 2.20
C ALA A 33 9.93 12.41 2.88
N ALA A 34 9.92 13.75 2.92
CA ALA A 34 8.80 14.52 3.45
C ALA A 34 7.53 14.35 2.60
N ALA A 35 7.64 14.40 1.27
CA ALA A 35 6.51 14.17 0.37
C ALA A 35 5.91 12.76 0.51
N VAL A 36 6.77 11.73 0.59
CA VAL A 36 6.33 10.34 0.82
C VAL A 36 5.67 10.20 2.20
N GLN A 37 6.21 10.87 3.22
CA GLN A 37 5.61 10.84 4.56
C GLN A 37 4.24 11.54 4.60
N ASP A 38 4.08 12.68 3.92
CA ASP A 38 2.80 13.38 3.81
C ASP A 38 1.78 12.55 3.01
N GLU A 39 2.18 11.93 1.91
CA GLU A 39 1.32 11.06 1.11
C GLU A 39 0.94 9.78 1.88
N ALA A 40 1.88 9.15 2.57
CA ALA A 40 1.62 8.02 3.45
C ALA A 40 0.69 8.41 4.61
N SER A 41 0.86 9.59 5.18
CA SER A 41 -0.05 10.11 6.22
C SER A 41 -1.45 10.34 5.66
N THR A 42 -1.56 10.89 4.44
CA THR A 42 -2.85 11.11 3.77
C THR A 42 -3.53 9.79 3.44
N LEU A 43 -2.78 8.78 2.97
CA LEU A 43 -3.28 7.43 2.75
C LEU A 43 -3.69 6.74 4.05
N LEU A 44 -2.95 6.93 5.15
CA LEU A 44 -3.31 6.41 6.47
C LEU A 44 -4.57 7.09 7.02
N HIS A 45 -4.71 8.41 6.91
CA HIS A 45 -5.91 9.11 7.36
C HIS A 45 -7.11 8.79 6.46
N SER A 46 -6.89 8.59 5.16
CA SER A 46 -7.90 8.11 4.23
C SER A 46 -8.30 6.66 4.52
N ALA A 47 -7.36 5.77 4.86
CA ALA A 47 -7.63 4.37 5.16
C ALA A 47 -8.20 4.14 6.56
N ILE A 48 -7.85 4.97 7.55
CA ILE A 48 -8.39 4.90 8.91
C ILE A 48 -9.75 5.62 8.99
N GLY A 49 -9.92 6.73 8.26
CA GLY A 49 -11.22 7.39 8.07
C GLY A 49 -12.17 6.62 7.14
N SER A 50 -11.61 5.81 6.24
CA SER A 50 -12.30 4.76 5.46
C SER A 50 -12.09 3.40 6.12
N THR A 51 -12.37 3.33 7.42
CA THR A 51 -12.96 2.09 7.90
C THR A 51 -14.19 1.88 7.02
N ARG A 52 -14.12 0.87 6.15
CA ARG A 52 -15.24 0.42 5.33
C ARG A 52 -16.44 0.22 6.26
N ILE A 53 -17.30 1.22 6.36
CA ILE A 53 -18.71 1.04 6.70
C ILE A 53 -19.36 0.58 5.39
N GLY A 54 -18.95 -0.61 4.96
CA GLY A 54 -19.80 -1.42 4.08
C GLY A 54 -20.94 -1.97 4.92
N PRO A 55 -22.07 -2.37 4.30
CA PRO A 55 -23.30 -2.78 5.00
C PRO A 55 -23.20 -4.13 5.73
N VAL A 56 -22.01 -4.55 6.19
CA VAL A 56 -21.75 -5.91 6.67
C VAL A 56 -21.51 -6.01 8.18
N ASP A 57 -21.24 -4.92 8.91
CA ASP A 57 -21.00 -4.97 10.36
C ASP A 57 -21.83 -3.98 11.19
N GLU A 58 -23.01 -3.59 10.71
CA GLU A 58 -24.09 -3.16 11.61
C GLU A 58 -24.89 -4.40 12.03
N ILE A 59 -24.24 -5.35 12.70
CA ILE A 59 -24.97 -6.14 13.69
C ILE A 59 -25.38 -5.10 14.73
N LEU A 60 -26.63 -4.64 14.67
CA LEU A 60 -27.17 -3.71 15.65
C LEU A 60 -26.79 -4.23 17.05
N TYR A 61 -26.47 -3.35 17.99
CA TYR A 61 -26.02 -3.76 19.34
C TYR A 61 -26.98 -4.78 20.02
N GLU A 62 -28.24 -4.80 19.61
CA GLU A 62 -29.27 -5.79 19.98
C GLU A 62 -29.01 -7.18 19.36
N GLU A 63 -28.69 -7.24 18.06
CA GLU A 63 -28.35 -8.49 17.36
C GLU A 63 -27.06 -9.13 17.89
N LEU A 64 -26.11 -8.35 18.43
CA LEU A 64 -24.89 -8.88 19.06
C LEU A 64 -25.20 -9.65 20.37
N ALA A 65 -26.23 -9.24 21.10
CA ALA A 65 -26.66 -9.95 22.31
C ALA A 65 -27.34 -11.28 21.95
N ASP A 66 -28.27 -11.24 20.99
CA ASP A 66 -29.00 -12.42 20.52
C ASP A 66 -28.06 -13.44 19.85
N TYR A 67 -27.09 -12.97 19.07
CA TYR A 67 -26.07 -13.83 18.48
C TYR A 67 -25.20 -14.50 19.54
N LYS A 68 -24.82 -13.75 20.59
CA LYS A 68 -24.02 -14.31 21.69
C LYS A 68 -24.79 -15.35 22.50
N GLU A 69 -26.10 -15.15 22.69
CA GLU A 69 -26.95 -16.15 23.31
C GLU A 69 -27.07 -17.39 22.41
N PHE A 70 -27.38 -17.22 21.13
CA PHE A 70 -27.50 -18.30 20.15
C PHE A 70 -26.21 -19.13 20.06
N SER A 71 -25.06 -18.47 19.90
CA SER A 71 -23.74 -19.13 19.80
C SER A 71 -23.35 -19.90 21.06
N SER A 72 -23.94 -19.60 22.22
CA SER A 72 -23.67 -20.34 23.46
C SER A 72 -24.37 -21.71 23.51
N PHE A 73 -25.44 -21.90 22.74
CA PHE A 73 -26.21 -23.15 22.68
C PHE A 73 -26.03 -23.89 21.35
N PHE A 74 -25.62 -23.20 20.29
CA PHE A 74 -25.43 -23.81 18.98
C PHE A 74 -24.17 -24.67 18.94
N SER A 75 -24.30 -25.89 18.42
CA SER A 75 -23.19 -26.80 18.13
C SER A 75 -23.32 -27.34 16.71
N ALA A 76 -22.28 -27.14 15.89
CA ALA A 76 -22.25 -27.64 14.51
C ALA A 76 -22.29 -29.18 14.46
N GLU A 77 -21.73 -29.85 15.48
CA GLU A 77 -21.77 -31.31 15.58
C GLU A 77 -23.20 -31.84 15.68
N GLU A 78 -24.06 -31.16 16.44
CA GLU A 78 -25.47 -31.53 16.61
C GLU A 78 -26.29 -31.30 15.32
N HIS A 79 -25.87 -30.34 14.48
CA HIS A 79 -26.55 -29.96 13.24
C HIS A 79 -25.92 -30.60 11.99
N THR A 80 -25.04 -31.59 12.13
CA THR A 80 -24.28 -32.20 11.01
C THR A 80 -25.18 -32.67 9.86
N HIS A 81 -26.34 -33.25 10.18
CA HIS A 81 -27.28 -33.75 9.16
C HIS A 81 -27.93 -32.62 8.37
N GLU A 82 -28.25 -31.51 9.03
CA GLU A 82 -28.83 -30.32 8.40
C GLU A 82 -27.79 -29.59 7.57
N ILE A 83 -26.56 -29.45 8.10
CA ILE A 83 -25.42 -28.90 7.37
C ILE A 83 -25.19 -29.65 6.05
N THR A 84 -25.11 -30.99 6.12
CA THR A 84 -24.88 -31.81 4.92
C THR A 84 -26.01 -31.63 3.91
N ARG A 85 -27.26 -31.57 4.39
CA ARG A 85 -28.42 -31.33 3.54
C ARG A 85 -28.38 -29.95 2.88
N THR A 86 -28.06 -28.89 3.62
CA THR A 86 -27.94 -27.53 3.09
C THR A 86 -26.84 -27.44 2.04
N LEU A 87 -25.68 -28.07 2.29
CA LEU A 87 -24.61 -28.14 1.31
C LEU A 87 -25.01 -28.91 0.06
N ASP A 88 -25.86 -29.94 0.17
CA ASP A 88 -26.36 -30.70 -0.97
C ASP A 88 -27.44 -29.95 -1.76
N GLU A 89 -28.33 -29.24 -1.08
CA GLU A 89 -29.45 -28.49 -1.66
C GLU A 89 -29.03 -27.15 -2.29
N ASP A 90 -28.06 -26.45 -1.71
CA ASP A 90 -27.63 -25.13 -2.14
C ASP A 90 -26.14 -25.11 -2.53
N ALA A 91 -25.89 -25.01 -3.84
CA ALA A 91 -24.55 -24.98 -4.40
C ALA A 91 -23.80 -23.67 -4.07
N GLU A 92 -24.51 -22.55 -3.88
CA GLU A 92 -23.90 -21.26 -3.57
C GLU A 92 -23.34 -21.25 -2.15
N ILE A 93 -24.07 -21.84 -1.19
CA ILE A 93 -23.60 -22.01 0.19
C ILE A 93 -22.36 -22.91 0.24
N ARG A 94 -22.32 -23.95 -0.59
CA ARG A 94 -21.16 -24.84 -0.68
C ARG A 94 -19.92 -24.10 -1.20
N GLU A 95 -20.07 -23.33 -2.27
CA GLU A 95 -18.97 -22.51 -2.80
C GLU A 95 -18.48 -21.47 -1.79
N LEU A 96 -19.40 -20.84 -1.06
CA LEU A 96 -19.07 -19.88 -0.01
C LEU A 96 -18.33 -20.55 1.17
N HIS A 97 -18.80 -21.72 1.60
CA HIS A 97 -18.16 -22.52 2.66
C HIS A 97 -16.72 -22.89 2.26
N ASP A 98 -16.52 -23.39 1.03
CA ASP A 98 -15.20 -23.79 0.54
C ASP A 98 -14.23 -22.61 0.39
N ALA A 99 -14.74 -21.40 0.12
CA ALA A 99 -13.95 -20.19 0.02
C ALA A 99 -13.55 -19.62 1.40
N LEU A 100 -14.47 -19.64 2.36
CA LEU A 100 -14.30 -18.98 3.67
C LEU A 100 -13.73 -19.88 4.75
N VAL A 101 -13.98 -21.20 4.71
CA VAL A 101 -13.53 -22.16 5.72
C VAL A 101 -12.39 -23.01 5.13
N PRO A 102 -11.18 -23.05 5.73
CA PRO A 102 -10.80 -22.51 7.04
C PRO A 102 -10.05 -21.17 6.99
N LEU A 103 -10.08 -20.44 5.86
CA LEU A 103 -9.21 -19.27 5.64
C LEU A 103 -9.62 -18.04 6.48
N GLU A 104 -10.91 -17.73 6.53
CA GLU A 104 -11.45 -16.54 7.21
C GLU A 104 -12.24 -16.88 8.47
N LEU A 105 -12.93 -18.03 8.48
CA LEU A 105 -13.76 -18.48 9.59
C LEU A 105 -13.47 -19.92 9.98
N SER A 106 -13.68 -20.24 11.26
CA SER A 106 -13.73 -21.64 11.69
C SER A 106 -15.01 -22.32 11.19
N TYR A 107 -14.97 -23.64 11.02
CA TYR A 107 -16.13 -24.43 10.58
C TYR A 107 -17.36 -24.18 11.47
N ASP A 108 -17.17 -24.20 12.80
CA ASP A 108 -18.24 -23.97 13.76
C ASP A 108 -18.80 -22.55 13.68
N GLU A 109 -17.94 -21.55 13.49
CA GLU A 109 -18.36 -20.15 13.41
C GLU A 109 -19.14 -19.85 12.12
N PHE A 110 -18.73 -20.41 10.99
CA PHE A 110 -19.45 -20.27 9.73
C PHE A 110 -20.89 -20.78 9.87
N TRP A 111 -21.06 -22.01 10.38
CA TRP A 111 -22.39 -22.59 10.55
C TRP A 111 -23.20 -21.90 11.64
N CYS A 112 -22.57 -21.47 12.73
CA CYS A 112 -23.25 -20.70 13.77
C CYS A 112 -23.84 -19.39 13.21
N ARG A 113 -23.09 -18.66 12.39
CA ARG A 113 -23.59 -17.44 11.72
C ARG A 113 -24.68 -17.74 10.70
N PHE A 114 -24.51 -18.82 9.93
CA PHE A 114 -25.48 -19.23 8.92
C PHE A 114 -26.85 -19.55 9.54
N PHE A 115 -26.91 -20.44 10.53
CA PHE A 115 -28.16 -20.84 11.18
C PHE A 115 -28.79 -19.70 11.98
N PHE A 116 -27.99 -18.81 12.56
CA PHE A 116 -28.51 -17.62 13.22
C PHE A 116 -29.28 -16.70 12.25
N ARG A 117 -28.70 -16.41 11.07
CA ARG A 117 -29.38 -15.60 10.05
C ARG A 117 -30.60 -16.31 9.46
N GLN A 118 -30.52 -17.63 9.30
CA GLN A 118 -31.66 -18.43 8.89
C GLN A 118 -32.81 -18.31 9.90
N GLN A 119 -32.54 -18.47 11.20
CA GLN A 119 -33.53 -18.33 12.26
C GLN A 119 -34.16 -16.93 12.30
N GLN A 120 -33.37 -15.86 12.13
CA GLN A 120 -33.89 -14.50 12.03
C GLN A 120 -34.85 -14.34 10.84
N SER A 121 -34.48 -14.90 9.69
CA SER A 121 -35.31 -14.83 8.49
C SER A 121 -36.66 -15.56 8.68
N GLU A 122 -36.65 -16.69 9.39
CA GLU A 122 -37.86 -17.45 9.73
C GLU A 122 -38.75 -16.69 10.73
N GLN A 123 -38.17 -16.07 11.76
CA GLN A 123 -38.93 -15.24 12.71
C GLN A 123 -39.60 -14.05 12.00
N LEU A 124 -38.89 -13.41 11.07
CA LEU A 124 -39.42 -12.28 10.31
C LEU A 124 -40.56 -12.72 9.36
N GLN A 125 -40.43 -13.90 8.75
CA GLN A 125 -41.51 -14.48 7.94
C GLN A 125 -42.73 -14.85 8.80
N GLN A 126 -42.54 -15.45 9.98
CA GLN A 126 -43.64 -15.76 10.91
C GLN A 126 -44.37 -14.50 11.38
N HIS A 127 -43.64 -13.41 11.65
CA HIS A 127 -44.21 -12.11 11.98
C HIS A 127 -44.97 -11.47 10.81
N LYS A 128 -44.58 -11.76 9.57
CA LYS A 128 -45.24 -11.23 8.37
C LYS A 128 -46.48 -12.05 7.98
N GLU A 129 -46.49 -13.35 8.28
CA GLU A 129 -47.59 -14.26 7.97
C GLU A 129 -48.68 -14.27 9.05
N THR A 130 -48.39 -13.82 10.27
CA THR A 130 -49.43 -13.54 11.27
C THR A 130 -50.10 -12.21 10.91
N PRO A 131 -51.37 -12.20 10.44
CA PRO A 131 -52.10 -10.95 10.29
C PRO A 131 -52.19 -10.30 11.68
N PRO A 132 -52.12 -8.96 11.80
CA PRO A 132 -52.41 -8.34 13.08
C PRO A 132 -53.82 -8.79 13.47
N GLU A 133 -53.93 -9.56 14.55
CA GLU A 133 -55.18 -9.71 15.27
C GLU A 133 -55.57 -8.31 15.71
N GLU A 134 -56.28 -7.60 14.82
CA GLU A 134 -57.25 -6.61 15.21
C GLU A 134 -58.01 -7.24 16.35
N LYS A 135 -57.83 -6.67 17.53
CA LYS A 135 -58.75 -6.75 18.65
C LYS A 135 -60.15 -6.48 18.07
N ARG A 136 -60.81 -7.54 17.61
CA ARG A 136 -62.26 -7.62 17.56
C ARG A 136 -62.67 -7.61 19.01
N GLU A 137 -62.78 -6.41 19.56
CA GLU A 137 -63.60 -6.16 20.73
C GLU A 137 -64.98 -6.69 20.36
N ASP A 138 -65.26 -7.86 20.92
CA ASP A 138 -66.54 -8.54 20.79
C ASP A 138 -67.67 -7.54 20.99
N GLU A 139 -68.53 -7.50 19.98
CA GLU A 139 -69.90 -7.01 20.06
C GLU A 139 -70.61 -7.69 21.24
N HIS A 140 -70.59 -7.06 22.41
CA HIS A 140 -71.65 -7.24 23.39
C HIS A 140 -72.90 -6.53 22.88
N SER A 141 -73.60 -7.21 21.96
CA SER A 141 -75.02 -7.06 21.72
C SER A 141 -75.76 -7.47 23.01
N PRO A 142 -76.43 -6.57 23.75
CA PRO A 142 -77.33 -6.98 24.79
C PRO A 142 -78.61 -7.48 24.14
N GLU A 143 -78.83 -8.79 24.24
CA GLU A 143 -80.08 -9.46 23.87
C GLU A 143 -81.31 -8.68 24.36
N ASP A 144 -82.23 -8.51 23.41
CA ASP A 144 -83.61 -8.15 23.59
C ASP A 144 -84.24 -8.84 24.81
N LYS A 145 -84.46 -8.09 25.89
CA LYS A 145 -85.53 -8.35 26.86
C LYS A 145 -86.58 -7.26 26.72
N GLN A 146 -87.62 -7.55 25.95
CA GLN A 146 -88.90 -6.86 26.00
C GLN A 146 -89.40 -6.78 27.45
N PRO A 147 -89.74 -5.60 27.98
CA PRO A 147 -90.72 -5.48 29.04
C PRO A 147 -92.08 -5.19 28.43
N HIS A 148 -93.02 -5.97 28.94
CA HIS A 148 -94.45 -5.84 28.82
C HIS A 148 -94.96 -4.40 28.71
N ARG A 149 -95.82 -4.23 27.70
CA ARG A 149 -96.67 -3.08 27.43
C ARG A 149 -97.70 -2.94 28.56
N GLU A 150 -97.52 -1.98 29.46
CA GLU A 150 -98.59 -1.45 30.29
C GLU A 150 -98.93 -0.01 29.89
N LYS A 151 -100.24 0.22 29.83
CA LYS A 151 -100.88 1.44 29.34
C LYS A 151 -100.89 2.53 30.42
N ALA A 152 -100.85 3.76 29.91
CA ALA A 152 -101.51 4.95 30.46
C ALA A 152 -100.81 5.70 31.61
N GLY A 153 -100.16 6.80 31.23
CA GLY A 153 -99.86 7.96 32.07
C GLY A 153 -99.50 9.14 31.16
N SER A 154 -100.40 10.12 31.05
CA SER A 154 -100.44 11.15 29.99
C SER A 154 -99.51 12.36 30.24
N GLU A 155 -98.29 12.15 30.74
CA GLU A 155 -97.35 13.25 31.05
C GLU A 155 -95.93 13.08 30.44
N ASP A 156 -95.64 11.98 29.72
CA ASP A 156 -94.29 11.63 29.23
C ASP A 156 -93.93 12.08 27.79
N GLN A 157 -94.67 13.05 27.20
CA GLN A 157 -94.34 13.55 25.86
C GLN A 157 -93.04 14.37 25.80
N GLU A 158 -92.66 15.02 26.90
CA GLU A 158 -91.40 15.80 26.96
C GLU A 158 -90.16 14.90 26.92
N GLY A 159 -90.21 13.72 27.58
CA GLY A 159 -89.10 12.76 27.58
C GLY A 159 -88.77 12.21 26.19
N VAL A 160 -89.80 11.98 25.36
CA VAL A 160 -89.61 11.50 23.98
C VAL A 160 -88.95 12.58 23.09
N TRP A 161 -89.27 13.86 23.33
CA TRP A 161 -88.65 14.97 22.60
C TRP A 161 -87.18 15.16 23.01
N LEU A 162 -86.86 15.06 24.31
CA LEU A 162 -85.49 15.14 24.82
C LEU A 162 -84.60 13.99 24.31
N LEU A 163 -85.13 12.75 24.24
CA LEU A 163 -84.40 11.62 23.67
C LEU A 163 -84.12 11.80 22.17
N ARG A 164 -85.06 12.38 21.42
CA ARG A 164 -84.84 12.70 20.00
C ARG A 164 -83.79 13.81 19.84
N ALA A 165 -83.86 14.86 20.66
CA ALA A 165 -82.87 15.92 20.66
C ALA A 165 -81.46 15.41 21.02
N ALA A 166 -81.34 14.54 22.04
CA ALA A 166 -80.08 13.90 22.43
C ALA A 166 -79.50 13.06 21.28
N ARG A 167 -80.34 12.23 20.62
CA ARG A 167 -79.92 11.43 19.47
C ARG A 167 -79.51 12.28 18.27
N ASP A 168 -80.17 13.41 18.04
CA ASP A 168 -79.78 14.34 16.99
C ASP A 168 -78.46 15.06 17.31
N THR A 169 -78.20 15.41 18.57
CA THR A 169 -76.91 15.95 18.98
C THR A 169 -75.78 14.94 18.86
N GLU A 170 -76.05 13.68 19.20
CA GLU A 170 -75.11 12.57 19.06
C GLU A 170 -74.77 12.32 17.57
N ARG A 171 -75.78 12.32 16.69
CA ARG A 171 -75.55 12.21 15.23
C ARG A 171 -74.68 13.34 14.70
N ARG A 172 -74.91 14.58 15.14
CA ARG A 172 -74.07 15.73 14.74
C ARG A 172 -72.65 15.58 15.25
N ALA A 173 -72.47 15.20 16.52
CA ALA A 173 -71.15 14.92 17.08
C ALA A 173 -70.43 13.81 16.30
N ALA A 174 -71.11 12.70 15.99
CA ALA A 174 -70.56 11.62 15.19
C ALA A 174 -70.16 12.08 13.78
N THR A 175 -70.95 12.94 13.11
CA THR A 175 -70.56 13.50 11.81
C THR A 175 -69.36 14.43 11.90
N GLN A 176 -69.24 15.21 12.96
CA GLN A 176 -68.08 16.07 13.20
C GLN A 176 -66.82 15.24 13.46
N TRP A 177 -66.91 14.17 14.26
CA TRP A 177 -65.80 13.25 14.49
C TRP A 177 -65.38 12.52 13.23
N ARG A 178 -66.32 12.07 12.39
CA ARG A 178 -65.99 11.48 11.08
C ARG A 178 -65.30 12.48 10.15
N GLN A 179 -65.74 13.73 10.15
CA GLN A 179 -65.06 14.77 9.37
C GLN A 179 -63.64 14.99 9.87
N LYS A 180 -63.46 15.18 11.18
CA LYS A 180 -62.15 15.36 11.81
C LYS A 180 -61.22 14.17 11.57
N ALA A 181 -61.74 12.94 11.59
CA ALA A 181 -60.97 11.74 11.27
C ALA A 181 -60.49 11.73 9.80
N ARG A 182 -61.32 12.16 8.86
CA ARG A 182 -60.92 12.31 7.45
C ARG A 182 -59.88 13.40 7.27
N ASP A 183 -60.04 14.54 7.95
CA ASP A 183 -59.08 15.64 7.89
C ASP A 183 -57.72 15.23 8.47
N LEU A 184 -57.69 14.53 9.60
CA LEU A 184 -56.46 13.98 10.18
C LEU A 184 -55.81 12.91 9.30
N HIS A 185 -56.61 12.05 8.66
CA HIS A 185 -56.08 11.06 7.71
C HIS A 185 -55.43 11.74 6.51
N HIS A 186 -56.06 12.79 5.97
CA HIS A 186 -55.49 13.59 4.88
C HIS A 186 -54.17 14.26 5.31
N GLN A 187 -54.14 14.87 6.51
CA GLN A 187 -52.92 15.48 7.05
C GLN A 187 -51.79 14.45 7.21
N LEU A 188 -52.09 13.26 7.75
CA LEU A 188 -51.10 12.18 7.85
C LEU A 188 -50.59 11.76 6.47
N GLN A 189 -51.47 11.64 5.48
CA GLN A 189 -51.09 11.29 4.12
C GLN A 189 -50.20 12.37 3.47
N GLU A 190 -50.51 13.66 3.66
CA GLU A 190 -49.67 14.76 3.18
C GLU A 190 -48.30 14.78 3.88
N THR A 191 -48.25 14.60 5.21
CA THR A 191 -46.98 14.54 5.94
C THR A 191 -46.12 13.35 5.51
N LYS A 192 -46.74 12.20 5.24
CA LYS A 192 -46.06 11.03 4.69
C LYS A 192 -45.47 11.33 3.32
N GLN A 193 -46.26 11.88 2.40
CA GLN A 193 -45.78 12.23 1.07
C GLN A 193 -44.61 13.24 1.11
N ILE A 194 -44.70 14.26 1.98
CA ILE A 194 -43.62 15.23 2.16
C ILE A 194 -42.35 14.55 2.71
N ASN A 195 -42.49 13.58 3.61
CA ASN A 195 -41.35 12.83 4.13
C ASN A 195 -40.71 11.94 3.06
N ASP A 196 -41.53 11.19 2.31
CA ASP A 196 -41.07 10.35 1.19
C ASP A 196 -40.34 11.20 0.13
N GLU A 197 -40.85 12.40 -0.19
CA GLU A 197 -40.20 13.34 -1.11
C GLU A 197 -38.88 13.89 -0.58
N LYS A 198 -38.76 14.11 0.74
CA LYS A 198 -37.51 14.54 1.38
C LYS A 198 -36.48 13.42 1.39
N GLU A 199 -36.88 12.20 1.71
CA GLU A 199 -36.01 11.02 1.68
C GLU A 199 -35.48 10.78 0.26
N GLN A 200 -36.35 10.85 -0.76
CA GLN A 200 -35.91 10.74 -2.16
C GLN A 200 -34.95 11.85 -2.59
N LYS A 201 -35.13 13.08 -2.11
CA LYS A 201 -34.19 14.18 -2.39
C LYS A 201 -32.85 13.95 -1.70
N ALA A 202 -32.86 13.54 -0.43
CA ALA A 202 -31.64 13.23 0.31
C ALA A 202 -30.85 12.08 -0.34
N LEU A 203 -31.53 11.02 -0.80
CA LEU A 203 -30.91 9.93 -1.54
C LEU A 203 -30.26 10.40 -2.84
N LYS A 204 -30.96 11.23 -3.64
CA LYS A 204 -30.40 11.79 -4.89
C LYS A 204 -29.22 12.72 -4.64
N GLU A 205 -29.27 13.54 -3.59
CA GLU A 205 -28.15 14.40 -3.19
C GLU A 205 -26.93 13.57 -2.79
N TRP A 206 -27.15 12.48 -2.05
CA TRP A 206 -26.08 11.56 -1.66
C TRP A 206 -25.50 10.78 -2.85
N GLU A 207 -26.35 10.29 -3.77
CA GLU A 207 -25.92 9.68 -5.03
C GLU A 207 -25.09 10.66 -5.89
N GLN A 208 -25.50 11.93 -5.96
CA GLN A 208 -24.74 12.96 -6.68
C GLN A 208 -23.38 13.22 -6.03
N GLN A 209 -23.32 13.31 -4.69
CA GLN A 209 -22.05 13.47 -3.96
C GLN A 209 -21.11 12.29 -4.19
N LEU A 210 -21.65 11.07 -4.23
CA LEU A 210 -20.86 9.88 -4.53
C LEU A 210 -20.34 9.91 -5.97
N GLN A 211 -21.17 10.31 -6.93
CA GLN A 211 -20.76 10.46 -8.32
C GLN A 211 -19.67 11.53 -8.49
N ASP A 212 -19.83 12.70 -7.87
CA ASP A 212 -18.84 13.79 -7.92
C ASP A 212 -17.49 13.35 -7.31
N LEU A 213 -17.53 12.53 -6.25
CA LEU A 213 -16.34 11.94 -5.64
C LEU A 213 -15.66 10.95 -6.59
N CYS A 214 -16.42 10.06 -7.23
CA CYS A 214 -15.93 9.13 -8.25
C CYS A 214 -15.26 9.90 -9.41
N ASP A 215 -15.93 10.91 -9.97
CA ASP A 215 -15.40 11.73 -11.06
C ASP A 215 -14.10 12.46 -10.67
N THR A 216 -14.01 12.91 -9.41
CA THR A 216 -12.81 13.53 -8.85
C THR A 216 -11.66 12.52 -8.74
N TYR A 217 -11.93 11.30 -8.29
CA TYR A 217 -10.91 10.24 -8.22
C TYR A 217 -10.45 9.82 -9.61
N GLU A 218 -11.37 9.64 -10.57
CA GLU A 218 -11.04 9.32 -11.96
C GLU A 218 -10.16 10.41 -12.59
N THR A 219 -10.50 11.69 -12.37
CA THR A 219 -9.69 12.82 -12.84
C THR A 219 -8.29 12.83 -12.24
N LYS A 220 -8.15 12.56 -10.92
CA LYS A 220 -6.85 12.46 -10.25
C LYS A 220 -6.03 11.28 -10.78
N MET A 221 -6.64 10.12 -10.98
CA MET A 221 -5.98 8.94 -11.53
C MET A 221 -5.48 9.18 -12.96
N ALA A 222 -6.29 9.86 -13.79
CA ALA A 222 -5.88 10.27 -15.13
C ALA A 222 -4.69 11.25 -15.09
N ALA A 223 -4.71 12.23 -14.18
CA ALA A 223 -3.60 13.17 -14.01
C ALA A 223 -2.30 12.49 -13.56
N VAL A 224 -2.37 11.59 -12.58
CA VAL A 224 -1.20 10.82 -12.12
C VAL A 224 -0.66 9.92 -13.22
N THR A 225 -1.53 9.27 -14.00
CA THR A 225 -1.11 8.45 -15.15
C THR A 225 -0.36 9.31 -16.17
N MET A 226 -0.87 10.51 -16.46
CA MET A 226 -0.21 11.45 -17.37
C MET A 226 1.16 11.91 -16.84
N GLN A 227 1.29 12.17 -15.53
CA GLN A 227 2.58 12.50 -14.90
C GLN A 227 3.58 11.35 -14.97
N ILE A 228 3.13 10.10 -14.79
CA ILE A 228 3.99 8.91 -14.93
C ILE A 228 4.47 8.78 -16.38
N ASP A 229 3.59 8.99 -17.35
CA ASP A 229 3.96 8.91 -18.76
C ASP A 229 4.90 10.05 -19.17
N GLU A 230 4.70 11.26 -18.64
CA GLU A 230 5.60 12.41 -18.81
C GLU A 230 6.98 12.15 -18.19
N ALA A 231 7.05 11.70 -16.94
CA ALA A 231 8.31 11.35 -16.28
C ALA A 231 9.04 10.19 -16.97
N ARG A 232 8.30 9.23 -17.54
CA ARG A 232 8.88 8.17 -18.39
C ARG A 232 9.45 8.77 -19.68
N ALA A 233 8.70 9.62 -20.37
CA ALA A 233 9.18 10.27 -21.59
C ALA A 233 10.46 11.08 -21.34
N GLU A 234 10.47 11.90 -20.28
CA GLU A 234 11.64 12.66 -19.87
C GLU A 234 12.82 11.76 -19.51
N GLY A 235 12.59 10.68 -18.75
CA GLY A 235 13.64 9.72 -18.39
C GLY A 235 14.23 8.99 -19.60
N TYR A 236 13.41 8.64 -20.59
CA TYR A 236 13.87 8.07 -21.85
C TYR A 236 14.70 9.08 -22.65
N ASP A 237 14.27 10.33 -22.74
CA ASP A 237 14.97 11.38 -23.47
C ASP A 237 16.31 11.74 -22.83
N GLU A 238 16.38 11.81 -21.50
CA GLU A 238 17.63 12.00 -20.75
C GLU A 238 18.59 10.83 -20.99
N GLY A 239 18.10 9.59 -20.86
CA GLY A 239 18.91 8.39 -21.10
C GLY A 239 19.43 8.30 -22.54
N VAL A 240 18.62 8.69 -23.52
CA VAL A 240 19.06 8.80 -24.93
C VAL A 240 20.15 9.86 -25.07
N ARG A 241 20.00 11.04 -24.45
CA ARG A 241 20.99 12.12 -24.50
C ARG A 241 22.32 11.74 -23.86
N GLU A 242 22.29 11.13 -22.68
CA GLU A 242 23.49 10.63 -22.00
C GLU A 242 24.19 9.55 -22.82
N SER A 243 23.42 8.60 -23.37
CA SER A 243 23.99 7.54 -24.22
C SER A 243 24.63 8.10 -25.49
N GLN A 244 24.02 9.12 -26.11
CA GLN A 244 24.59 9.83 -27.25
C GLN A 244 25.89 10.55 -26.87
N ALA A 245 25.91 11.25 -25.73
CA ALA A 245 27.12 11.92 -25.24
C ALA A 245 28.27 10.94 -24.94
N ILE A 246 27.96 9.75 -24.38
CA ILE A 246 28.96 8.69 -24.17
C ILE A 246 29.48 8.16 -25.51
N VAL A 247 28.60 7.89 -26.47
CA VAL A 247 28.99 7.42 -27.80
C VAL A 247 29.86 8.46 -28.52
N GLU A 248 29.51 9.75 -28.43
CA GLU A 248 30.31 10.85 -28.98
C GLU A 248 31.66 10.97 -28.28
N SER A 249 31.71 10.86 -26.96
CA SER A 249 32.96 10.88 -26.19
C SER A 249 33.87 9.70 -26.55
N VAL A 250 33.31 8.49 -26.67
CA VAL A 250 34.05 7.29 -27.10
C VAL A 250 34.57 7.45 -28.54
N LYS A 251 33.75 8.01 -29.44
CA LYS A 251 34.15 8.28 -30.82
C LYS A 251 35.26 9.32 -30.89
N GLN A 252 35.13 10.42 -30.16
CA GLN A 252 36.16 11.47 -30.08
C GLN A 252 37.47 10.89 -29.55
N LYS A 253 37.43 10.11 -28.46
CA LYS A 253 38.62 9.46 -27.90
C LYS A 253 39.27 8.49 -28.89
N ALA A 254 38.47 7.73 -29.64
CA ALA A 254 38.98 6.83 -30.67
C ALA A 254 39.62 7.60 -31.84
N GLU A 255 39.06 8.74 -32.23
CA GLU A 255 39.64 9.65 -33.23
C GLU A 255 40.95 10.30 -32.73
N GLU A 256 40.99 10.74 -31.47
CA GLU A 256 42.20 11.22 -30.79
C GLU A 256 43.29 10.14 -30.73
N ASP A 257 42.94 8.90 -30.38
CA ASP A 257 43.87 7.77 -30.36
C ASP A 257 44.37 7.42 -31.78
N LEU A 258 43.50 7.47 -32.79
CA LEU A 258 43.86 7.25 -34.19
C LEU A 258 44.81 8.33 -34.71
N THR A 259 44.52 9.60 -34.41
CA THR A 259 45.36 10.73 -34.80
C THR A 259 46.69 10.68 -34.07
N ARG A 260 46.70 10.38 -32.76
CA ARG A 260 47.92 10.13 -31.99
C ARG A 260 48.75 8.99 -32.57
N LEU A 261 48.13 7.85 -32.90
CA LEU A 261 48.83 6.72 -33.54
C LEU A 261 49.43 7.11 -34.89
N ARG A 262 48.70 7.88 -35.70
CA ARG A 262 49.22 8.39 -36.98
C ARG A 262 50.42 9.30 -36.78
N VAL A 263 50.37 10.19 -35.79
CA VAL A 263 51.50 11.06 -35.42
C VAL A 263 52.67 10.23 -34.90
N GLU A 264 52.44 9.26 -34.00
CA GLU A 264 53.47 8.35 -33.50
C GLU A 264 54.11 7.50 -34.62
N ILE A 265 53.35 7.13 -35.68
CA ILE A 265 53.88 6.40 -36.84
C ILE A 265 54.69 7.34 -37.77
N CYS A 266 54.26 8.59 -37.93
CA CYS A 266 54.93 9.57 -38.79
C CYS A 266 56.18 10.18 -38.13
N GLU A 267 56.15 10.44 -36.83
CA GLU A 267 57.23 11.09 -36.07
C GLU A 267 58.15 10.08 -35.35
N GLY A 268 57.58 8.98 -34.87
CA GLY A 268 58.31 7.87 -34.30
C GLY A 268 58.86 7.00 -35.42
N GLY A 269 59.99 7.41 -36.00
CA GLY A 269 60.78 6.57 -36.91
C GLY A 269 60.84 5.14 -36.34
N VAL A 270 60.39 4.17 -37.13
CA VAL A 270 60.19 2.76 -36.73
C VAL A 270 61.42 2.16 -36.02
N ASP A 271 62.61 2.72 -36.26
CA ASP A 271 63.86 2.37 -35.60
C ASP A 271 63.96 2.71 -34.11
N GLU A 272 63.42 3.83 -33.63
CA GLU A 272 63.61 4.24 -32.22
C GLU A 272 62.71 3.43 -31.29
N ARG A 273 61.49 3.11 -31.72
CA ARG A 273 60.54 2.30 -30.94
C ARG A 273 60.96 0.82 -30.87
N VAL A 274 61.63 0.31 -31.90
CA VAL A 274 62.24 -1.03 -31.88
C VAL A 274 63.40 -1.10 -30.89
N LYS A 275 64.21 -0.04 -30.75
CA LYS A 275 65.28 0.03 -29.74
C LYS A 275 64.74 0.04 -28.31
N VAL A 276 63.67 0.82 -28.04
CA VAL A 276 63.05 0.88 -26.71
C VAL A 276 62.43 -0.47 -26.32
N LEU A 277 61.76 -1.14 -27.27
CA LEU A 277 61.21 -2.49 -27.03
C LEU A 277 62.31 -3.53 -26.80
N MET A 278 63.50 -3.36 -27.41
CA MET A 278 64.64 -4.21 -27.12
C MET A 278 65.19 -4.00 -25.71
N THR A 279 65.30 -2.75 -25.23
CA THR A 279 65.75 -2.46 -23.86
C THR A 279 64.75 -2.92 -22.81
N GLU A 280 63.45 -2.73 -23.05
CA GLU A 280 62.39 -3.15 -22.12
C GLU A 280 62.28 -4.68 -22.03
N LYS A 281 62.50 -5.38 -23.15
CA LYS A 281 62.64 -6.85 -23.18
C LYS A 281 63.83 -7.32 -22.33
N GLU A 282 64.98 -6.65 -22.40
CA GLU A 282 66.15 -6.97 -21.58
C GLU A 282 65.90 -6.74 -20.07
N GLU A 283 65.20 -5.67 -19.72
CA GLU A 283 64.82 -5.37 -18.32
C GLU A 283 63.81 -6.37 -17.75
N LEU A 284 62.76 -6.72 -18.52
CA LEU A 284 61.80 -7.76 -18.14
C LEU A 284 62.49 -9.12 -17.97
N GLN A 285 63.48 -9.41 -18.80
CA GLN A 285 64.28 -10.62 -18.70
C GLN A 285 65.12 -10.64 -17.41
N LYS A 286 65.72 -9.51 -17.02
CA LYS A 286 66.41 -9.34 -15.73
C LYS A 286 65.47 -9.47 -14.55
N MET A 287 64.29 -8.86 -14.58
CA MET A 287 63.29 -8.97 -13.51
C MET A 287 62.78 -10.40 -13.35
N LEU A 288 62.50 -11.12 -14.44
CA LEU A 288 62.14 -12.53 -14.39
C LEU A 288 63.24 -13.39 -13.75
N GLN A 289 64.50 -13.05 -14.01
CA GLN A 289 65.64 -13.74 -13.41
C GLN A 289 65.74 -13.46 -11.90
N ALA A 290 65.57 -12.20 -11.49
CA ALA A 290 65.54 -11.81 -10.08
C ALA A 290 64.35 -12.44 -9.31
N VAL A 291 63.17 -12.55 -9.95
CA VAL A 291 62.02 -13.22 -9.34
C VAL A 291 62.26 -14.73 -9.24
N ARG A 292 62.89 -15.36 -10.23
CA ARG A 292 63.30 -16.77 -10.15
C ARG A 292 64.31 -17.01 -9.03
N GLU A 293 65.25 -16.09 -8.83
CA GLU A 293 66.20 -16.13 -7.71
C GLU A 293 65.49 -16.00 -6.36
N LYS A 294 64.56 -15.04 -6.22
CA LYS A 294 63.74 -14.91 -4.99
C LYS A 294 62.87 -16.12 -4.72
N ILE A 295 62.29 -16.75 -5.74
CA ILE A 295 61.53 -18.00 -5.59
C ILE A 295 62.48 -19.13 -5.13
N ALA A 296 63.67 -19.24 -5.70
CA ALA A 296 64.67 -20.24 -5.30
C ALA A 296 65.21 -20.00 -3.87
N GLU A 297 65.26 -18.75 -3.40
CA GLU A 297 65.59 -18.39 -2.02
C GLU A 297 64.45 -18.73 -1.05
N LEU A 298 63.20 -18.44 -1.43
CA LEU A 298 62.01 -18.79 -0.64
C LEU A 298 61.80 -20.31 -0.56
N GLU A 299 62.17 -21.08 -1.59
CA GLU A 299 62.16 -22.55 -1.55
C GLU A 299 63.22 -23.14 -0.60
N LYS A 300 64.27 -22.38 -0.25
CA LYS A 300 65.31 -22.79 0.72
C LYS A 300 65.01 -22.35 2.15
N GLY A 301 64.16 -21.34 2.33
CA GLY A 301 63.75 -20.81 3.64
C GLY A 301 62.46 -21.45 4.12
N ASN A 302 62.56 -22.51 4.93
CA ASN A 302 61.40 -23.12 5.61
C ASN A 302 60.92 -22.23 6.76
N VAL A 303 60.29 -21.08 6.44
CA VAL A 303 59.71 -20.16 7.42
C VAL A 303 58.19 -20.33 7.44
N PRO A 304 57.58 -20.61 8.61
CA PRO A 304 56.13 -20.73 8.75
C PRO A 304 55.49 -19.34 8.82
N THR A 305 55.18 -18.75 7.66
CA THR A 305 54.41 -17.50 7.56
C THR A 305 52.91 -17.82 7.49
N GLY A 306 52.11 -17.03 8.20
CA GLY A 306 50.72 -17.29 8.61
C GLY A 306 49.75 -17.85 7.55
N SER A 307 48.98 -18.85 7.99
CA SER A 307 48.16 -19.76 7.20
C SER A 307 47.06 -19.14 6.32
N ALA A 308 46.58 -17.92 6.60
CA ALA A 308 45.47 -17.33 5.86
C ALA A 308 45.89 -16.68 4.52
N ALA A 309 46.95 -15.86 4.52
CA ALA A 309 47.45 -15.21 3.31
C ALA A 309 48.12 -16.22 2.35
N VAL A 310 48.74 -17.28 2.90
CA VAL A 310 49.30 -18.38 2.11
C VAL A 310 48.19 -19.24 1.48
N ALA A 311 47.06 -19.44 2.16
CA ALA A 311 45.90 -20.13 1.61
C ALA A 311 45.22 -19.35 0.46
N GLU A 312 45.17 -18.02 0.54
CA GLU A 312 44.68 -17.21 -0.58
C GLU A 312 45.66 -17.19 -1.77
N LEU A 313 46.96 -17.01 -1.51
CA LEU A 313 47.98 -17.05 -2.55
C LEU A 313 48.09 -18.42 -3.25
N THR A 314 47.84 -19.52 -2.54
CA THR A 314 47.80 -20.86 -3.14
C THR A 314 46.54 -21.06 -4.00
N LYS A 315 45.36 -20.59 -3.57
CA LYS A 315 44.14 -20.58 -4.39
C LYS A 315 44.33 -19.75 -5.66
N GLU A 316 44.92 -18.57 -5.55
CA GLU A 316 45.18 -17.71 -6.71
C GLU A 316 46.21 -18.35 -7.65
N LYS A 317 47.29 -18.93 -7.12
CA LYS A 317 48.29 -19.69 -7.88
C LYS A 317 47.68 -20.87 -8.64
N ASP A 318 46.73 -21.59 -8.04
CA ASP A 318 46.05 -22.71 -8.70
C ASP A 318 45.05 -22.24 -9.76
N LEU A 319 44.37 -21.11 -9.55
CA LEU A 319 43.58 -20.43 -10.58
C LEU A 319 44.44 -20.00 -11.77
N TRP A 320 45.60 -19.42 -11.54
CA TRP A 320 46.55 -19.05 -12.58
C TRP A 320 47.11 -20.27 -13.33
N ARG A 321 47.41 -21.37 -12.63
CA ARG A 321 47.78 -22.64 -13.26
C ARG A 321 46.67 -23.20 -14.14
N MET A 322 45.42 -23.18 -13.67
CA MET A 322 44.27 -23.64 -14.45
C MET A 322 44.03 -22.79 -15.70
N ARG A 323 44.15 -21.46 -15.59
CA ARG A 323 44.08 -20.54 -16.74
C ARG A 323 45.21 -20.77 -17.74
N ALA A 324 46.45 -20.91 -17.24
CA ALA A 324 47.62 -21.18 -18.08
C ALA A 324 47.50 -22.53 -18.79
N LEU A 325 46.96 -23.56 -18.13
CA LEU A 325 46.78 -24.88 -18.71
C LEU A 325 45.66 -24.89 -19.76
N LYS A 326 44.57 -24.13 -19.55
CA LYS A 326 43.54 -23.89 -20.59
C LYS A 326 44.11 -23.15 -21.80
N MET A 327 44.86 -22.07 -21.59
CA MET A 327 45.49 -21.33 -22.69
C MET A 327 46.54 -22.16 -23.42
N LYS A 328 47.31 -22.99 -22.71
CA LYS A 328 48.24 -23.93 -23.33
C LYS A 328 47.52 -24.95 -24.20
N LYS A 329 46.42 -25.56 -23.72
CA LYS A 329 45.61 -26.48 -24.52
C LYS A 329 45.06 -25.82 -25.79
N LEU A 330 44.56 -24.58 -25.69
CA LEU A 330 44.11 -23.81 -26.85
C LEU A 330 45.26 -23.56 -27.84
N LYS A 331 46.42 -23.14 -27.34
CA LYS A 331 47.61 -22.92 -28.17
C LYS A 331 48.08 -24.20 -28.86
N ASP A 332 48.15 -25.32 -28.13
CA ASP A 332 48.59 -26.61 -28.66
C ASP A 332 47.60 -27.10 -29.74
N LEU A 333 46.29 -26.86 -29.56
CA LEU A 333 45.26 -27.19 -30.54
C LEU A 333 45.39 -26.34 -31.81
N VAL A 334 45.56 -25.01 -31.68
CA VAL A 334 45.81 -24.11 -32.82
C VAL A 334 47.12 -24.45 -33.54
N GLN A 335 48.17 -24.77 -32.80
CA GLN A 335 49.47 -25.12 -33.36
C GLN A 335 49.43 -26.47 -34.07
N ALA A 336 48.71 -27.45 -33.52
CA ALA A 336 48.44 -28.72 -34.19
C ALA A 336 47.72 -28.48 -35.52
N GLU A 337 46.62 -27.72 -35.53
CA GLU A 337 45.88 -27.41 -36.76
C GLU A 337 46.72 -26.68 -37.81
N LEU A 338 47.55 -25.71 -37.39
CA LEU A 338 48.49 -25.04 -38.30
C LEU A 338 49.53 -25.99 -38.88
N THR A 339 50.05 -26.93 -38.09
CA THR A 339 50.98 -27.95 -38.61
C THR A 339 50.29 -28.92 -39.56
N THR A 340 49.04 -29.31 -39.29
CA THR A 340 48.26 -30.16 -40.19
C THR A 340 47.98 -29.45 -41.52
N LEU A 341 47.61 -28.17 -41.49
CA LEU A 341 47.39 -27.37 -42.71
C LEU A 341 48.68 -27.21 -43.53
N ARG A 342 49.83 -27.03 -42.88
CA ARG A 342 51.13 -26.97 -43.58
C ARG A 342 51.49 -28.31 -44.23
N GLN A 343 51.34 -29.41 -43.50
CA GLN A 343 51.59 -30.75 -44.04
C GLN A 343 50.67 -31.08 -45.20
N GLN A 344 49.40 -30.67 -45.12
CA GLN A 344 48.44 -30.82 -46.22
C GLN A 344 48.89 -30.03 -47.45
N ARG A 345 49.25 -28.75 -47.28
CA ARG A 345 49.75 -27.91 -48.38
C ARG A 345 51.03 -28.45 -49.03
N ASP A 346 51.96 -28.97 -48.23
CA ASP A 346 53.23 -29.50 -48.76
C ASP A 346 53.04 -30.88 -49.43
N ALA A 347 52.08 -31.68 -48.97
CA ALA A 347 51.65 -32.91 -49.65
C ALA A 347 50.96 -32.61 -51.00
N ASP A 348 50.12 -31.58 -51.05
CA ASP A 348 49.45 -31.12 -52.27
C ASP A 348 50.46 -30.54 -53.29
N ALA A 349 51.47 -29.80 -52.81
CA ALA A 349 52.55 -29.29 -53.65
C ALA A 349 53.44 -30.41 -54.21
N ALA A 350 53.66 -31.50 -53.46
CA ALA A 350 54.36 -32.68 -53.94
C ALA A 350 53.53 -33.48 -54.96
N ALA A 351 52.23 -33.64 -54.74
CA ALA A 351 51.31 -34.32 -55.66
C ALA A 351 51.12 -33.56 -56.99
N ALA A 352 51.23 -32.22 -56.99
CA ALA A 352 51.13 -31.39 -58.19
C ALA A 352 52.40 -31.39 -59.07
N SER A 353 53.49 -32.05 -58.64
CA SER A 353 54.79 -32.03 -59.34
C SER A 353 55.04 -33.20 -60.29
N ASP A 354 54.07 -34.11 -60.48
CA ASP A 354 54.17 -35.21 -61.45
C ASP A 354 53.61 -34.78 -62.84
N PRO A 355 54.44 -34.69 -63.89
CA PRO A 355 54.06 -34.10 -65.17
C PRO A 355 53.43 -35.15 -66.10
N ALA A 356 52.31 -35.77 -65.71
CA ALA A 356 51.50 -36.59 -66.61
C ALA A 356 50.10 -36.88 -66.04
N GLY A 357 49.09 -36.06 -66.37
CA GLY A 357 47.70 -36.46 -66.18
C GLY A 357 46.74 -35.30 -65.95
N SER A 358 45.94 -35.01 -66.96
CA SER A 358 44.93 -33.94 -67.02
C SER A 358 43.68 -34.18 -66.13
N GLU A 359 43.81 -34.86 -64.99
CA GLU A 359 42.71 -35.16 -64.04
C GLU A 359 42.83 -34.40 -62.69
N SER A 360 43.93 -33.67 -62.48
CA SER A 360 44.24 -32.97 -61.21
C SER A 360 43.33 -31.78 -60.84
N ALA A 361 42.49 -31.29 -61.75
CA ALA A 361 41.62 -30.14 -61.46
C ALA A 361 40.44 -30.50 -60.53
N GLN A 362 40.08 -31.78 -60.42
CA GLN A 362 38.91 -32.22 -59.67
C GLN A 362 39.20 -32.48 -58.18
N ALA A 363 40.43 -32.89 -57.83
CA ALA A 363 40.85 -33.07 -56.44
C ALA A 363 41.00 -31.74 -55.67
N SER A 364 41.47 -30.68 -56.33
CA SER A 364 41.58 -29.34 -55.74
C SER A 364 40.22 -28.73 -55.37
N ALA A 365 39.16 -29.05 -56.13
CA ALA A 365 37.81 -28.57 -55.85
C ALA A 365 37.23 -29.23 -54.59
N ASP A 366 37.50 -30.52 -54.38
CA ASP A 366 37.04 -31.26 -53.21
C ASP A 366 37.67 -30.74 -51.91
N ASP A 367 38.97 -30.42 -51.92
CA ASP A 367 39.65 -29.91 -50.73
C ASP A 367 39.26 -28.47 -50.41
N HIS A 368 38.96 -27.64 -51.42
CA HIS A 368 38.34 -26.35 -51.19
C HIS A 368 36.94 -26.52 -50.56
N SER A 369 36.15 -27.51 -50.99
CA SER A 369 34.84 -27.79 -50.39
C SER A 369 34.97 -28.21 -48.92
N LYS A 370 35.96 -29.06 -48.58
CA LYS A 370 36.22 -29.50 -47.21
C LYS A 370 36.68 -28.35 -46.31
N LEU A 371 37.58 -27.50 -46.81
CA LEU A 371 38.05 -26.32 -46.08
C LEU A 371 36.89 -25.35 -45.81
N GLN A 372 36.05 -25.13 -46.82
CA GLN A 372 34.89 -24.25 -46.70
C GLN A 372 33.84 -24.83 -45.74
N THR A 373 33.63 -26.14 -45.75
CA THR A 373 32.76 -26.84 -44.78
C THR A 373 33.30 -26.67 -43.37
N ARG A 374 34.62 -26.84 -43.16
CA ARG A 374 35.26 -26.66 -41.84
C ARG A 374 35.21 -25.20 -41.37
N MET A 375 35.33 -24.23 -42.28
CA MET A 375 35.18 -22.80 -41.96
C MET A 375 33.75 -22.49 -41.51
N ASN A 376 32.74 -23.00 -42.21
CA ASN A 376 31.34 -22.84 -41.84
C ASN A 376 31.03 -23.51 -40.50
N GLU A 377 31.64 -24.67 -40.23
CA GLU A 377 31.49 -25.37 -38.96
C GLU A 377 32.13 -24.62 -37.80
N LEU A 378 33.32 -24.04 -37.98
CA LEU A 378 33.94 -23.15 -36.98
C LEU A 378 33.12 -21.87 -36.75
N GLN A 379 32.58 -21.26 -37.82
CA GLN A 379 31.66 -20.13 -37.68
C GLN A 379 30.40 -20.51 -36.89
N THR A 380 29.85 -21.70 -37.13
CA THR A 380 28.67 -22.22 -36.42
C THR A 380 28.99 -22.50 -34.95
N GLN A 381 30.15 -23.10 -34.65
CA GLN A 381 30.60 -23.33 -33.28
C GLN A 381 30.81 -22.01 -32.52
N LEU A 382 31.37 -20.99 -33.18
CA LEU A 382 31.57 -19.67 -32.58
C LEU A 382 30.24 -18.96 -32.33
N ALA A 383 29.30 -19.02 -33.29
CA ALA A 383 27.95 -18.49 -33.13
C ALA A 383 27.20 -19.17 -31.97
N ASN A 384 27.26 -20.50 -31.88
CA ASN A 384 26.65 -21.25 -30.79
C ASN A 384 27.28 -20.95 -29.42
N ALA A 385 28.61 -20.78 -29.36
CA ALA A 385 29.30 -20.41 -28.12
C ALA A 385 28.93 -18.99 -27.66
N LEU A 386 28.80 -18.04 -28.59
CA LEU A 386 28.34 -16.68 -28.30
C LEU A 386 26.88 -16.68 -27.83
N ALA A 387 25.98 -17.36 -28.53
CA ALA A 387 24.58 -17.48 -28.13
C ALA A 387 24.44 -18.14 -26.74
N GLY A 388 25.24 -19.18 -26.45
CA GLY A 388 25.25 -19.84 -25.15
C GLY A 388 25.89 -19.01 -24.02
N ALA A 389 26.80 -18.08 -24.34
CA ALA A 389 27.32 -17.11 -23.36
C ALA A 389 26.29 -16.01 -23.07
N GLU A 390 25.63 -15.52 -24.11
CA GLU A 390 24.58 -14.49 -24.01
C GLU A 390 23.34 -15.01 -23.25
N ALA A 391 22.91 -16.25 -23.51
CA ALA A 391 21.82 -16.88 -22.77
C ALA A 391 22.13 -17.00 -21.27
N ARG A 392 23.36 -17.41 -20.90
CA ARG A 392 23.78 -17.47 -19.50
C ARG A 392 23.89 -16.08 -18.86
N ALA A 393 24.29 -15.07 -19.62
CA ALA A 393 24.33 -13.68 -19.13
C ALA A 393 22.91 -13.15 -18.87
N ARG A 394 21.95 -13.43 -19.76
CA ARG A 394 20.53 -13.10 -19.55
C ARG A 394 19.95 -13.79 -18.33
N GLU A 395 20.18 -15.11 -18.19
CA GLU A 395 19.70 -15.87 -17.04
C GLU A 395 20.28 -15.33 -15.71
N ALA A 396 21.57 -14.98 -15.69
CA ALA A 396 22.20 -14.38 -14.51
C ALA A 396 21.62 -12.98 -14.18
N TYR A 397 21.32 -12.18 -15.20
CA TYR A 397 20.70 -10.86 -15.03
C TYR A 397 19.26 -10.98 -14.50
N GLU A 398 18.46 -11.88 -15.08
CA GLU A 398 17.08 -12.15 -14.65
C GLU A 398 17.03 -12.67 -13.21
N LYS A 399 17.90 -13.62 -12.85
CA LYS A 399 18.10 -14.06 -11.45
C LYS A 399 18.51 -12.91 -10.53
N GLY A 400 19.34 -11.99 -11.01
CA GLY A 400 19.72 -10.79 -10.26
C GLY A 400 18.54 -9.86 -9.99
N ILE A 401 17.65 -9.66 -10.98
CA ILE A 401 16.43 -8.88 -10.82
C ILE A 401 15.46 -9.55 -9.86
N GLU A 402 15.23 -10.86 -9.99
CA GLU A 402 14.35 -11.60 -9.08
C GLU A 402 14.85 -11.56 -7.64
N ALA A 403 16.15 -11.78 -7.43
CA ALA A 403 16.77 -11.64 -6.12
C ALA A 403 16.61 -10.23 -5.57
N GLY A 404 16.84 -9.19 -6.40
CA GLY A 404 16.65 -7.80 -6.00
C GLY A 404 15.20 -7.45 -5.63
N LYS A 405 14.22 -7.99 -6.36
CA LYS A 405 12.79 -7.83 -6.03
C LYS A 405 12.43 -8.47 -4.70
N ALA A 406 12.88 -9.71 -4.46
CA ALA A 406 12.64 -10.41 -3.21
C ALA A 406 13.26 -9.66 -2.02
N ASP A 407 14.48 -9.14 -2.18
CA ASP A 407 15.17 -8.36 -1.14
C ASP A 407 14.43 -7.03 -0.85
N ALA A 408 13.94 -6.35 -1.88
CA ALA A 408 13.17 -5.12 -1.74
C ALA A 408 11.81 -5.34 -1.06
N GLU A 409 11.09 -6.41 -1.44
CA GLU A 409 9.83 -6.79 -0.83
C GLU A 409 10.01 -7.18 0.64
N GLN A 410 11.08 -7.91 0.96
CA GLN A 410 11.42 -8.25 2.35
C GLN A 410 11.71 -7.00 3.19
N ARG A 411 12.44 -6.01 2.66
CA ARG A 411 12.68 -4.74 3.37
C ARG A 411 11.39 -3.96 3.58
N SER A 412 10.56 -3.83 2.55
CA SER A 412 9.25 -3.17 2.67
C SER A 412 8.36 -3.85 3.72
N LYS A 413 8.39 -5.18 3.81
CA LYS A 413 7.67 -5.92 4.85
C LYS A 413 8.22 -5.60 6.25
N GLN A 414 9.55 -5.60 6.42
CA GLN A 414 10.18 -5.24 7.70
C GLN A 414 9.85 -3.81 8.14
N GLU A 415 9.85 -2.85 7.21
CA GLU A 415 9.50 -1.46 7.49
C GLU A 415 8.03 -1.32 7.92
N ARG A 416 7.11 -2.04 7.26
CA ARG A 416 5.69 -2.08 7.66
C ARG A 416 5.50 -2.70 9.04
N ASP A 417 6.16 -3.81 9.32
CA ASP A 417 6.09 -4.48 10.63
C ASP A 417 6.67 -3.58 11.73
N GLN A 418 7.76 -2.85 11.43
CA GLN A 418 8.34 -1.88 12.35
C GLN A 418 7.39 -0.71 12.62
N ALA A 419 6.82 -0.10 11.58
CA ALA A 419 5.86 0.99 11.70
C ALA A 419 4.62 0.57 12.50
N PHE A 420 4.13 -0.66 12.28
CA PHE A 420 3.03 -1.23 13.05
C PHE A 420 3.39 -1.37 14.54
N GLN A 421 4.57 -1.91 14.86
CA GLN A 421 5.01 -2.04 16.26
C GLN A 421 5.22 -0.69 16.95
N GLU A 422 5.75 0.30 16.25
CA GLU A 422 5.92 1.65 16.76
C GLU A 422 4.56 2.32 17.00
N GLY A 423 3.63 2.20 16.06
CA GLY A 423 2.24 2.65 16.19
C GLY A 423 1.53 2.01 17.37
N TYR A 424 1.65 0.68 17.52
CA TYR A 424 1.09 -0.06 18.65
C TYR A 424 1.65 0.41 20.00
N LYS A 425 2.98 0.61 20.10
CA LYS A 425 3.61 1.14 21.32
C LYS A 425 3.15 2.55 21.64
N LYS A 426 2.98 3.40 20.62
CA LYS A 426 2.49 4.78 20.78
C LYS A 426 1.05 4.78 21.29
N ALA A 427 0.15 4.04 20.64
CA ALA A 427 -1.25 3.91 21.07
C ALA A 427 -1.36 3.35 22.50
N GLN A 428 -0.53 2.36 22.85
CA GLN A 428 -0.48 1.84 24.21
C GLN A 428 -0.02 2.89 25.23
N ALA A 429 0.96 3.73 24.88
CA ALA A 429 1.44 4.80 25.75
C ALA A 429 0.37 5.89 25.94
N GLU A 430 -0.35 6.24 24.88
CA GLU A 430 -1.46 7.20 24.89
C GLU A 430 -2.62 6.70 25.76
N ALA A 431 -3.08 5.46 25.57
CA ALA A 431 -4.11 4.85 26.40
C ALA A 431 -3.71 4.78 27.89
N LYS A 432 -2.43 4.51 28.19
CA LYS A 432 -1.91 4.55 29.57
C LYS A 432 -1.91 5.96 30.15
N SER A 433 -1.63 6.98 29.33
CA SER A 433 -1.68 8.39 29.73
C SER A 433 -3.11 8.81 30.04
N GLU A 434 -4.06 8.52 29.16
CA GLU A 434 -5.49 8.82 29.34
C GLU A 434 -6.06 8.12 30.58
N MET A 435 -5.75 6.84 30.77
CA MET A 435 -6.15 6.12 31.98
C MET A 435 -5.54 6.74 33.25
N GLY A 436 -4.34 7.32 33.15
CA GLY A 436 -3.72 8.11 34.21
C GLY A 436 -4.51 9.38 34.55
N VAL A 437 -4.95 10.13 33.53
CA VAL A 437 -5.79 11.33 33.68
C VAL A 437 -7.13 10.98 34.31
N LEU A 438 -7.84 9.98 33.77
CA LEU A 438 -9.13 9.52 34.31
C LEU A 438 -9.02 9.08 35.77
N LYS A 439 -7.92 8.41 36.14
CA LYS A 439 -7.66 8.00 37.53
C LYS A 439 -7.42 9.21 38.45
N ALA A 440 -6.76 10.25 37.95
CA ALA A 440 -6.58 11.51 38.68
C ALA A 440 -7.92 12.23 38.86
N GLU A 441 -8.74 12.32 37.83
CA GLU A 441 -10.08 12.92 37.88
C GLU A 441 -10.99 12.20 38.88
N LEU A 442 -11.05 10.86 38.83
CA LEU A 442 -11.78 10.07 39.83
C LEU A 442 -11.28 10.31 41.25
N GLY A 443 -9.98 10.51 41.43
CA GLY A 443 -9.39 10.88 42.72
C GLY A 443 -9.89 12.24 43.23
N MET A 444 -9.95 13.24 42.34
CA MET A 444 -10.50 14.56 42.68
C MET A 444 -11.99 14.49 43.03
N PHE A 445 -12.79 13.74 42.27
CA PHE A 445 -14.21 13.55 42.58
C PHE A 445 -14.42 12.86 43.93
N ARG A 446 -13.61 11.84 44.27
CA ARG A 446 -13.67 11.21 45.60
C ARG A 446 -13.33 12.18 46.71
N ALA A 447 -12.24 12.94 46.58
CA ALA A 447 -11.85 13.95 47.58
C ALA A 447 -12.93 15.03 47.75
N PHE A 448 -13.57 15.45 46.66
CA PHE A 448 -14.69 16.38 46.69
C PHE A 448 -15.89 15.79 47.43
N HIS A 449 -16.27 14.54 47.14
CA HIS A 449 -17.37 13.86 47.82
C HIS A 449 -17.09 13.64 49.32
N GLU A 450 -15.87 13.25 49.69
CA GLU A 450 -15.46 13.10 51.10
C GLU A 450 -15.53 14.44 51.84
N SER A 451 -15.09 15.53 51.20
CA SER A 451 -15.21 16.89 51.75
C SER A 451 -16.67 17.31 51.92
N ALA A 452 -17.52 17.05 50.92
CA ALA A 452 -18.95 17.35 51.00
C ALA A 452 -19.66 16.55 52.10
N ALA A 453 -19.31 15.26 52.26
CA ALA A 453 -19.83 14.42 53.34
C ALA A 453 -19.39 14.94 54.72
N HIS A 454 -18.12 15.33 54.88
CA HIS A 454 -17.61 15.92 56.12
C HIS A 454 -18.31 17.26 56.46
N CYS A 455 -18.62 18.08 55.46
CA CYS A 455 -19.41 19.30 55.65
C CYS A 455 -20.85 18.99 56.10
N ALA A 456 -21.48 17.96 55.54
CA ALA A 456 -22.83 17.55 55.93
C ALA A 456 -22.89 17.04 57.39
N ASP A 457 -21.87 16.31 57.85
CA ASP A 457 -21.79 15.82 59.23
C ASP A 457 -21.65 16.95 60.27
N HIS A 458 -21.15 18.13 59.87
CA HIS A 458 -21.07 19.31 60.76
C HIS A 458 -22.38 20.13 60.81
N VAL A 459 -23.37 19.83 59.97
CA VAL A 459 -24.67 20.53 59.95
C VAL A 459 -25.73 19.81 60.80
N GLY A 460 -25.45 18.62 61.32
CA GLY A 460 -26.37 17.83 62.13
C GLY A 460 -26.12 17.91 63.64
N ALA A 461 -26.90 18.74 64.35
CA ALA A 461 -27.56 18.40 65.63
C ALA A 461 -28.30 19.58 66.30
N ASP A 462 -27.92 20.84 66.02
CA ASP A 462 -28.36 22.01 66.81
C ASP A 462 -29.26 23.01 66.05
N THR A 463 -29.87 22.61 64.93
CA THR A 463 -30.70 23.50 64.09
C THR A 463 -32.21 23.36 64.33
N GLY A 464 -32.63 22.78 65.46
CA GLY A 464 -34.03 22.57 65.83
C GLY A 464 -34.86 23.82 66.17
N GLY A 465 -34.49 25.02 65.70
CA GLY A 465 -35.18 26.25 66.10
C GLY A 465 -35.05 27.47 65.19
N LEU A 466 -34.68 27.33 63.91
CA LEU A 466 -34.38 28.49 63.07
C LEU A 466 -34.96 28.42 61.64
N LEU A 467 -36.18 27.91 61.49
CA LEU A 467 -36.91 27.90 60.22
C LEU A 467 -38.33 28.47 60.39
N ASP A 468 -38.43 29.68 60.91
CA ASP A 468 -39.64 30.49 60.76
C ASP A 468 -39.24 31.97 60.80
N ASP A 469 -38.70 32.48 59.70
CA ASP A 469 -38.93 33.85 59.23
C ASP A 469 -38.05 34.19 58.01
N SER A 470 -38.71 34.65 56.94
CA SER A 470 -38.18 35.51 55.88
C SER A 470 -37.15 34.92 54.90
N LEU A 471 -37.64 34.24 53.87
CA LEU A 471 -36.86 33.82 52.68
C LEU A 471 -36.96 34.82 51.50
N ASP A 472 -37.63 35.95 51.68
CA ASP A 472 -37.91 36.92 50.60
C ASP A 472 -36.95 38.12 50.53
N ASP A 473 -35.93 38.21 51.40
CA ASP A 473 -35.08 39.41 51.49
C ASP A 473 -33.55 39.15 51.48
N VAL A 474 -33.11 38.08 50.81
CA VAL A 474 -31.69 37.92 50.45
C VAL A 474 -31.43 38.58 49.10
N SER A 475 -31.42 39.91 49.10
CA SER A 475 -30.81 40.67 48.01
C SER A 475 -29.31 40.39 47.99
N LEU A 476 -28.87 39.61 46.99
CA LEU A 476 -27.47 39.43 46.62
C LEU A 476 -26.86 40.79 46.22
N ALA A 477 -26.32 41.49 47.22
CA ALA A 477 -25.47 42.65 47.03
C ALA A 477 -24.09 42.18 46.54
N ASP A 478 -24.02 41.94 45.23
CA ASP A 478 -22.86 42.11 44.34
C ASP A 478 -23.06 41.14 43.18
N GLY A 479 -23.41 41.69 42.02
CA GLY A 479 -23.73 40.97 40.79
C GLY A 479 -22.54 40.25 40.16
N GLN A 480 -21.88 39.35 40.90
CA GLN A 480 -21.01 38.34 40.31
C GLN A 480 -21.86 37.12 39.91
N PRO A 481 -21.85 36.73 38.63
CA PRO A 481 -22.47 35.48 38.23
C PRO A 481 -21.78 34.33 38.94
N LEU A 482 -22.55 33.49 39.65
CA LEU A 482 -22.07 32.23 40.20
C LEU A 482 -21.68 31.32 39.03
N CYS A 483 -20.41 31.33 38.66
CA CYS A 483 -19.84 30.37 37.73
C CYS A 483 -19.89 28.99 38.38
N SER A 484 -20.84 28.17 37.95
CA SER A 484 -20.85 26.72 38.20
C SER A 484 -19.52 26.10 37.72
N PRO A 485 -18.79 25.34 38.55
CA PRO A 485 -17.44 24.84 38.22
C PRO A 485 -17.41 23.73 37.16
N THR A 486 -18.54 23.33 36.60
CA THR A 486 -18.65 22.16 35.70
C THR A 486 -18.72 22.51 34.21
N SER A 487 -18.60 23.80 33.83
CA SER A 487 -18.60 24.22 32.43
C SER A 487 -17.17 24.34 31.85
N SER A 488 -16.45 23.23 31.81
CA SER A 488 -15.20 23.11 31.04
C SER A 488 -15.18 21.80 30.25
N VAL A 489 -16.25 21.55 29.50
CA VAL A 489 -16.19 20.69 28.31
C VAL A 489 -16.06 21.62 27.12
N SER A 490 -14.82 21.82 26.69
CA SER A 490 -14.48 22.51 25.45
C SER A 490 -14.97 21.67 24.28
N VAL A 491 -16.17 21.95 23.78
CA VAL A 491 -16.64 21.48 22.48
C VAL A 491 -15.86 22.27 21.42
N PHE A 492 -14.81 21.66 20.87
CA PHE A 492 -14.19 22.10 19.62
C PHE A 492 -15.22 21.85 18.50
N THR A 493 -16.09 22.83 18.24
CA THR A 493 -16.73 22.93 16.92
C THR A 493 -15.76 23.68 16.01
N ASP A 494 -15.02 22.92 15.21
CA ASP A 494 -14.35 23.45 14.03
C ASP A 494 -15.42 23.87 13.01
N ASN A 495 -15.76 25.16 13.02
CA ASN A 495 -16.57 25.78 12.00
C ASN A 495 -15.87 27.08 11.59
N GLY A 496 -14.72 26.93 10.92
CA GLY A 496 -13.94 28.03 10.37
C GLY A 496 -14.59 28.69 9.15
N LYS A 497 -15.59 29.54 9.38
CA LYS A 497 -15.89 30.69 8.50
C LYS A 497 -15.27 31.94 9.13
N ASN A 498 -14.05 32.27 8.73
CA ASN A 498 -13.42 33.55 9.06
C ASN A 498 -13.68 34.56 7.94
N ASP A 499 -14.75 35.34 8.08
CA ASP A 499 -14.91 36.63 7.41
C ASP A 499 -14.12 37.70 8.19
N PHE A 500 -12.90 38.00 7.75
CA PHE A 500 -12.23 39.24 8.10
C PHE A 500 -11.83 39.99 6.83
N SER A 501 -12.64 41.00 6.52
CA SER A 501 -12.34 42.02 5.53
C SER A 501 -11.25 42.96 6.07
N ILE A 502 -10.07 42.97 5.47
CA ILE A 502 -9.04 44.01 5.66
C ILE A 502 -8.60 44.51 4.26
N PRO A 503 -8.44 45.83 4.06
CA PRO A 503 -8.51 46.46 2.75
C PRO A 503 -7.19 46.44 1.97
N GLU A 504 -7.34 46.29 0.65
CA GLU A 504 -6.57 46.87 -0.47
C GLU A 504 -5.11 47.32 -0.26
N ALA A 505 -4.19 46.55 -0.86
CA ALA A 505 -3.08 46.95 -1.77
C ALA A 505 -1.71 46.32 -1.43
N PRO A 506 -0.76 46.17 -2.38
CA PRO A 506 -0.88 46.01 -3.84
C PRO A 506 -0.28 44.68 -4.35
N LYS A 507 -0.67 44.33 -5.58
CA LYS A 507 -0.19 43.16 -6.35
C LYS A 507 1.35 43.17 -6.48
N SER A 508 2.01 42.13 -6.00
CA SER A 508 3.34 41.72 -6.46
C SER A 508 3.21 40.40 -7.21
N THR A 509 3.31 40.51 -8.52
CA THR A 509 3.77 39.47 -9.43
C THR A 509 5.09 38.92 -8.90
N ASP A 510 5.20 37.60 -8.71
CA ASP A 510 6.52 36.96 -8.90
C ASP A 510 6.37 35.50 -9.30
N ASP A 511 6.92 35.23 -10.49
CA ASP A 511 7.23 33.96 -11.10
C ASP A 511 8.09 33.10 -10.18
N TRP A 512 7.65 31.88 -9.87
CA TRP A 512 8.55 30.76 -9.54
C TRP A 512 8.04 29.45 -10.13
N GLY A 513 7.65 29.51 -11.40
CA GLY A 513 7.65 28.35 -12.29
C GLY A 513 8.92 28.38 -13.13
N GLU A 514 9.86 27.49 -12.81
CA GLU A 514 11.05 27.03 -13.56
C GLU A 514 12.16 26.73 -12.53
N TRP A 515 12.22 25.49 -12.03
CA TRP A 515 13.45 24.78 -11.61
C TRP A 515 13.19 23.28 -11.51
#